data_AF-A0AAV6VHG5-F1
#
_entry.id   AF-A0AAV6VHG5-F1
#
_cell.length_a   1.000
_cell.length_b   1.000
_cell.length_c   1.000
_cell.angle_alpha   90.00
_cell.angle_beta   90.00
_cell.angle_gamma   90.00
#
_symmetry.space_group_name_H-M   'P 1'
#
loop_
_entity.id
_entity.type
_entity.pdbx_description
1 polymer ?
#
loop_
_entity_poly.entity_id
_entity_poly.type
_entity_poly.pdbx_seq_one_letter_code
_entity_poly.pdbx_strand_id
1 'polypeptide(L)'
;MGLQKDSLFSRYFYPVTFAFMGAITPAINNYAYRKPYHAGIQRHIALGVAGWLFGMYAESYMTKKWAHRDAVIKHYIELHPEDFVDERRKYKEVFEPWQPAR
;
A
#
# COMPACT_ATOMS: atom_id res chain seq x y z
N MET A 1 -17.98 -4.46 -4.53
CA MET A 1 -16.82 -4.54 -5.46
C MET A 1 -15.57 -4.76 -4.60
N GLY A 2 -15.17 -6.02 -4.39
CA GLY A 2 -13.93 -6.30 -3.64
C GLY A 2 -12.73 -5.87 -4.48
N LEU A 3 -11.71 -5.28 -3.85
CA LEU A 3 -10.50 -4.83 -4.52
C LEU A 3 -9.74 -6.09 -4.98
N GLN A 4 -10.02 -6.55 -6.20
CA GLN A 4 -9.43 -7.77 -6.74
C GLN A 4 -7.93 -7.54 -6.92
N LYS A 5 -7.12 -8.30 -6.17
CA LYS A 5 -5.66 -8.25 -6.28
C LYS A 5 -5.23 -9.22 -7.35
N ASP A 6 -5.22 -8.76 -8.61
CA ASP A 6 -4.91 -9.60 -9.77
C ASP A 6 -3.43 -10.00 -9.85
N SER A 7 -2.55 -9.23 -9.19
CA SER A 7 -1.11 -9.48 -9.18
C SER A 7 -0.65 -10.15 -7.88
N LEU A 8 0.17 -11.19 -8.03
CA LEU A 8 0.87 -11.87 -6.92
C LEU A 8 1.66 -10.88 -6.07
N PHE A 9 2.25 -9.86 -6.71
CA PHE A 9 3.01 -8.82 -6.00
C PHE A 9 2.13 -8.09 -4.99
N SER A 10 0.94 -7.62 -5.40
CA SER A 10 0.00 -6.90 -4.53
C SER A 10 -0.50 -7.75 -3.35
N ARG A 11 -0.64 -9.06 -3.56
CA ARG A 11 -1.10 -10.01 -2.53
C ARG A 11 -0.05 -10.28 -1.47
N TYR A 12 1.22 -10.39 -1.85
CA TYR A 12 2.29 -10.75 -0.90
C TYR A 12 3.10 -9.56 -0.40
N PHE A 13 2.90 -8.36 -0.95
CA PHE A 13 3.67 -7.17 -0.59
C PHE A 13 3.64 -6.88 0.92
N TYR A 14 2.45 -6.75 1.53
CA TYR A 14 2.33 -6.42 2.95
C TYR A 14 2.89 -7.52 3.87
N PRO A 15 2.48 -8.80 3.76
CA PRO A 15 2.99 -9.82 4.65
C PRO A 15 4.51 -10.01 4.53
N VAL A 16 5.08 -9.94 3.33
CA VAL A 16 6.52 -10.13 3.11
C VAL A 16 7.33 -8.94 3.61
N THR A 17 6.90 -7.70 3.36
CA THR A 17 7.61 -6.50 3.83
C THR A 17 7.64 -6.42 5.35
N PHE A 18 6.51 -6.70 6.03
CA PHE A 18 6.48 -6.73 7.49
C PHE A 18 7.28 -7.91 8.06
N ALA A 19 7.29 -9.08 7.42
CA ALA A 19 8.14 -10.20 7.83
C ALA A 19 9.63 -9.85 7.72
N PHE A 20 10.03 -9.21 6.63
CA PHE A 20 11.40 -8.76 6.39
C PHE A 20 11.83 -7.71 7.42
N MET A 21 10.98 -6.72 7.70
CA MET A 21 11.22 -5.72 8.73
C MET A 21 11.37 -6.34 10.12
N GLY A 22 10.52 -7.33 10.44
CA GLY A 22 10.60 -8.10 11.68
C GLY A 22 11.92 -8.88 11.81
N ALA A 23 12.39 -9.51 10.74
CA ALA A 23 13.65 -10.26 10.72
C ALA A 23 14.90 -9.36 10.77
N ILE A 24 14.83 -8.14 10.23
CA ILE A 24 15.92 -7.15 10.27
C ILE A 24 16.06 -6.49 11.64
N THR A 25 14.95 -6.25 12.33
CA THR A 25 14.93 -5.59 13.65
C THR A 25 15.99 -6.14 14.63
N PRO A 26 16.09 -7.48 14.86
CA PRO A 26 17.13 -8.04 15.72
C PRO A 26 18.54 -7.93 15.13
N ALA A 27 18.73 -7.88 13.81
CA ALA A 27 20.04 -7.65 13.19
C ALA A 27 20.56 -6.25 13.51
N ILE A 28 19.70 -5.23 13.39
CA ILE A 28 20.01 -3.85 13.77
C ILE A 28 20.32 -3.77 15.27
N ASN A 29 19.51 -4.45 16.09
CA ASN A 29 19.72 -4.50 17.53
C ASN A 29 21.08 -5.12 17.90
N ASN A 30 21.42 -6.25 17.29
CA ASN A 30 22.70 -6.92 17.51
C ASN A 30 23.87 -6.04 17.08
N TYR A 31 23.75 -5.35 15.94
CA TYR A 31 24.75 -4.39 15.47
C TYR A 31 24.97 -3.25 16.48
N ALA A 32 23.89 -2.66 17.01
CA ALA A 32 23.96 -1.60 18.02
C ALA A 32 24.68 -2.06 19.31
N TYR A 33 24.47 -3.31 19.73
CA TYR A 33 25.14 -3.91 20.88
C TYR A 33 26.52 -4.53 20.59
N ARG A 34 27.11 -4.26 19.42
CA ARG A 34 28.41 -4.82 18.98
C ARG A 34 28.46 -6.34 19.01
N LYS A 35 27.32 -6.99 18.75
CA LYS A 35 27.20 -8.45 18.57
C LYS A 35 27.18 -8.78 17.08
N PRO A 36 27.58 -10.00 16.67
CA PRO A 36 27.42 -10.45 15.29
C PRO A 36 25.96 -10.31 14.84
N TYR A 37 25.73 -9.78 13.64
CA TYR A 37 24.38 -9.45 13.15
C TYR A 37 23.42 -10.65 13.14
N HIS A 38 23.95 -11.86 12.93
CA HIS A 38 23.21 -13.12 12.87
C HIS A 38 23.06 -13.83 14.23
N ALA A 39 23.54 -13.22 15.32
CA ALA A 39 23.48 -13.83 16.64
C ALA A 39 22.04 -14.02 17.12
N GLY A 40 21.69 -15.26 17.49
CA GLY A 40 20.36 -15.60 18.00
C GLY A 40 19.31 -15.73 16.90
N ILE A 41 19.55 -16.61 15.93
CA ILE A 41 18.68 -16.86 14.76
C ILE A 41 17.21 -17.09 15.11
N GLN A 42 16.94 -17.72 16.26
CA GLN A 42 15.59 -17.92 16.80
C GLN A 42 14.81 -16.61 16.97
N ARG A 43 15.48 -15.50 17.31
CA ARG A 43 14.84 -14.18 17.45
C ARG A 43 14.49 -13.58 16.09
N HIS A 44 15.34 -13.77 15.09
CA HIS A 44 15.06 -13.33 13.72
C HIS A 44 13.85 -14.07 13.14
N ILE A 45 13.81 -15.39 13.33
CA ILE A 45 12.70 -16.23 12.87
C ILE A 45 11.41 -15.87 13.62
N ALA A 46 11.45 -15.76 14.95
CA ALA A 46 10.27 -15.42 15.75
C ALA A 46 9.70 -14.05 15.39
N LEU A 47 10.55 -13.02 15.27
CA LEU A 47 10.11 -11.68 14.89
C LEU A 47 9.69 -11.58 13.42
N GLY A 48 10.31 -12.36 12.52
CA GLY A 48 9.88 -12.47 11.14
C GLY A 48 8.47 -13.08 11.00
N VAL A 49 8.18 -14.17 11.72
CA VAL A 49 6.85 -14.79 11.75
C VAL A 49 5.82 -13.86 12.39
N ALA A 50 6.17 -13.20 13.50
CA ALA A 50 5.30 -12.21 14.12
C ALA A 50 4.98 -11.04 13.17
N GLY A 51 5.99 -10.55 12.44
CA GLY A 51 5.84 -9.52 11.42
C GLY A 51 4.93 -9.97 10.28
N TRP A 52 5.06 -11.22 9.82
CA TRP A 52 4.19 -11.78 8.78
C TRP A 52 2.71 -11.81 9.19
N LEU A 53 2.43 -12.32 10.40
CA LEU A 53 1.06 -12.36 10.95
C LEU A 53 0.47 -10.95 11.08
N PHE A 54 1.27 -10.01 11.58
CA PHE A 54 0.88 -8.61 11.68
C PHE A 54 0.61 -7.99 10.31
N GLY A 55 1.44 -8.29 9.30
CA GLY A 55 1.28 -7.82 7.93
C GLY A 55 -0.05 -8.28 7.30
N MET A 56 -0.44 -9.54 7.51
CA MET A 56 -1.75 -10.05 7.04
C MET A 56 -2.94 -9.35 7.71
N TYR A 57 -2.83 -9.09 9.02
CA TYR A 57 -3.86 -8.36 9.75
C TYR A 57 -3.98 -6.90 9.25
N ALA A 58 -2.84 -6.21 9.13
CA ALA A 58 -2.77 -4.84 8.64
C ALA A 58 -3.33 -4.72 7.22
N GLU A 59 -2.99 -5.65 6.33
CA GLU A 59 -3.52 -5.71 4.97
C GLU A 59 -5.05 -5.82 4.96
N SER A 60 -5.60 -6.70 5.80
CA SER A 60 -7.05 -6.90 5.92
C SER A 60 -7.75 -5.65 6.43
N TYR A 61 -7.18 -4.99 7.44
CA TYR A 61 -7.71 -3.74 7.99
C TYR A 61 -7.72 -2.62 6.95
N MET A 62 -6.59 -2.43 6.26
CA MET A 62 -6.45 -1.37 5.25
C MET A 62 -7.39 -1.59 4.07
N THR A 63 -7.52 -2.83 3.60
CA THR A 63 -8.45 -3.18 2.51
C THR A 63 -9.90 -2.87 2.90
N LYS A 64 -10.32 -3.19 4.13
CA LYS A 64 -11.66 -2.85 4.64
C LYS A 64 -11.87 -1.34 4.71
N LYS A 65 -10.89 -0.60 5.24
CA LYS A 65 -10.94 0.85 5.35
C LYS A 65 -11.08 1.53 3.99
N TRP A 66 -10.28 1.12 3.01
CA TRP A 66 -10.33 1.68 1.66
C TRP A 66 -11.60 1.30 0.91
N ALA A 67 -12.04 0.04 1.01
CA ALA A 67 -13.31 -0.38 0.42
C ALA A 67 -14.50 0.41 0.99
N HIS A 68 -14.50 0.69 2.29
CA HIS A 68 -15.53 1.54 2.90
C HIS A 68 -15.47 2.98 2.37
N ARG A 69 -14.27 3.59 2.32
CA ARG A 69 -14.09 4.93 1.75
C ARG A 69 -14.62 5.01 0.32
N ASP A 70 -14.25 4.06 -0.53
CA ASP A 70 -14.67 4.04 -1.93
C ASP A 70 -16.18 3.84 -2.06
N ALA A 71 -16.78 3.00 -1.21
CA ALA A 71 -18.22 2.82 -1.17
C ALA A 71 -18.95 4.13 -0.81
N VAL A 72 -18.45 4.87 0.19
CA VAL A 72 -19.02 6.17 0.59
C VAL A 72 -18.91 7.20 -0.53
N ILE A 73 -17.75 7.29 -1.19
CA ILE A 73 -17.53 8.23 -2.30
C ILE A 73 -18.47 7.91 -3.47
N LYS A 74 -18.58 6.64 -3.86
CA LYS A 74 -19.49 6.22 -4.94
C LYS A 74 -20.94 6.54 -4.61
N HIS A 75 -21.38 6.20 -3.40
CA HIS A 75 -22.72 6.50 -2.94
C HIS A 75 -23.01 8.01 -2.95
N TYR A 76 -22.03 8.85 -2.60
CA TYR A 76 -22.18 10.30 -2.65
C TYR A 76 -22.31 10.83 -4.08
N ILE A 77 -21.50 10.34 -5.01
CA ILE A 77 -21.59 10.69 -6.44
C ILE A 77 -22.94 10.28 -7.03
N GLU A 78 -23.46 9.11 -6.64
CA GLU A 78 -24.77 8.64 -7.07
C GLU A 78 -25.93 9.50 -6.53
N LEU A 79 -25.79 10.06 -5.33
CA LEU A 79 -26.79 10.92 -4.70
C LEU A 79 -26.79 12.34 -5.28
N HIS A 80 -25.61 12.84 -5.69
CA HIS A 80 -25.40 14.21 -6.16
C HIS A 80 -24.73 14.26 -7.54
N PRO A 81 -25.36 13.71 -8.59
CA PRO A 81 -24.78 13.73 -9.93
C PRO A 81 -24.57 15.16 -10.48
N GLU A 82 -25.34 16.14 -10.00
CA GLU A 82 -25.25 17.56 -10.38
C GLU A 82 -23.90 18.21 -10.05
N ASP A 83 -23.21 17.73 -9.00
CA ASP A 83 -21.92 18.27 -8.58
C ASP A 83 -20.76 17.71 -9.43
N PHE A 84 -21.01 16.62 -10.19
CA PHE A 84 -19.99 15.86 -10.93
C PHE A 84 -20.23 15.85 -12.45
N VAL A 85 -20.68 16.97 -13.02
CA VAL A 85 -20.87 17.12 -14.47
C VAL A 85 -19.52 17.21 -15.19
N ASP A 86 -19.25 16.27 -16.11
CA ASP A 86 -17.97 16.18 -16.84
C ASP A 86 -18.09 16.81 -18.25
N GLU A 87 -17.64 18.05 -18.43
CA GLU A 87 -17.51 18.71 -19.74
C GLU A 87 -16.20 18.32 -20.43
N ARG A 88 -16.13 17.10 -21.00
CA ARG A 88 -14.96 16.68 -21.78
C ARG A 88 -14.89 17.43 -23.12
N ARG A 89 -14.01 18.43 -23.22
CA ARG A 89 -13.70 19.14 -24.47
C ARG A 89 -12.67 18.38 -25.30
N LYS A 90 -12.79 18.41 -26.62
CA LYS A 90 -11.80 17.79 -27.51
C LYS A 90 -10.58 18.71 -27.62
N TYR A 91 -9.38 18.13 -27.77
CA TYR A 91 -8.16 18.93 -27.98
C TYR A 91 -8.24 19.88 -29.18
N LYS A 92 -9.06 19.57 -30.21
CA LYS A 92 -9.30 20.50 -31.32
C LYS A 92 -10.02 21.80 -30.93
N GLU A 93 -10.71 21.81 -29.79
CA GLU A 93 -11.46 22.94 -29.23
C GLU A 93 -10.65 23.72 -28.19
N VAL A 94 -9.50 23.18 -27.75
CA VAL A 94 -8.65 23.75 -26.69
C VAL A 94 -7.30 24.13 -27.28
N PHE A 95 -7.02 25.43 -27.39
CA PHE A 95 -5.74 25.94 -27.86
C PHE A 95 -4.85 26.32 -26.68
N GLU A 96 -3.90 25.44 -26.36
CA GLU A 96 -2.86 25.71 -25.37
C GLU A 96 -1.66 26.42 -26.00
N PRO A 97 -0.98 27.31 -25.28
CA PRO A 97 0.24 27.94 -25.77
C PRO A 97 1.36 26.90 -25.98
N TRP A 98 1.92 26.85 -27.18
CA TRP A 98 3.07 26.00 -27.47
C TRP A 98 4.35 26.57 -26.86
N GLN A 99 4.98 25.83 -25.95
CA GLN A 99 6.31 26.13 -25.41
C GLN A 99 7.38 25.31 -26.16
N PRO A 100 8.15 25.92 -27.07
CA PRO A 100 9.20 25.20 -27.78
C PRO A 100 10.36 24.88 -26.85
N ALA A 101 10.88 23.65 -26.93
CA ALA A 101 12.19 23.30 -26.35
C ALA A 101 13.28 24.01 -27.15
N ARG A 102 14.02 24.91 -26.48
CA ARG A 102 15.12 25.70 -27.04
C ARG A 102 16.40 25.36 -26.31
#